data_AF-A0A182EX80-F1
#
_entry.id   AF-A0A182EX80-F1
#
_cell.length_a   1.000
_cell.length_b   1.000
_cell.length_c   1.000
_cell.angle_alpha   90.00
_cell.angle_beta   90.00
_cell.angle_gamma   90.00
#
_symmetry.space_group_name_H-M   'P 1'
#
loop_
_entity.id
_entity.type
_entity.pdbx_description
1 polymer ?
#
loop_
_entity_poly.entity_id
_entity_poly.type
_entity_poly.pdbx_seq_one_letter_code
_entity_poly.pdbx_strand_id
1 'polypeptide(L)' 'MILFLIFPAIIVAVTGYNCRGGKLTPLKREGIVKEHNRFRSQLAKGTYKNSAGKWMPKGKNMMEMVKIF' A
#
# COMPACT_ATOMS: atom_id res chain seq x y z
N MET A 1 21.54 -34.39 -9.28
CA MET A 1 21.29 -34.07 -7.86
C MET A 1 20.32 -32.91 -7.80
N ILE A 2 19.03 -33.22 -7.62
CA ILE A 2 17.82 -32.41 -7.86
C ILE A 2 17.64 -31.21 -6.87
N LEU A 3 18.68 -30.89 -6.11
CA LEU A 3 18.61 -30.06 -4.90
C LEU A 3 18.73 -28.54 -5.12
N PHE A 4 18.51 -28.05 -6.35
CA PHE A 4 18.54 -26.60 -6.66
C PHE A 4 17.23 -26.06 -7.23
N LEU A 5 16.21 -26.92 -7.46
CA LEU A 5 14.93 -26.51 -8.04
C LEU A 5 13.84 -26.19 -6.99
N ILE A 6 14.15 -26.31 -5.70
CA ILE A 6 13.17 -26.13 -4.61
C ILE A 6 13.24 -24.73 -3.97
N PHE A 7 14.19 -23.89 -4.39
CA PHE A 7 14.37 -22.56 -3.80
C PHE A 7 13.45 -21.42 -4.29
N PRO A 8 12.77 -21.45 -5.47
CA PRO A 8 11.94 -20.30 -5.85
C PRO A 8 10.57 -20.28 -5.17
N ALA A 9 10.12 -21.38 -4.55
CA ALA A 9 8.79 -21.45 -3.93
C ALA A 9 8.69 -20.72 -2.58
N ILE A 10 9.81 -20.44 -1.90
CA ILE A 10 9.81 -19.87 -0.54
C ILE A 10 9.67 -18.33 -0.56
N ILE A 11 10.02 -17.65 -1.65
CA ILE A 11 10.04 -16.17 -1.71
C ILE A 11 8.62 -15.57 -1.68
N VAL A 12 7.58 -16.31 -2.11
CA VAL A 12 6.21 -15.78 -2.18
C VAL A 12 5.58 -15.58 -0.79
N ALA A 13 6.04 -16.29 0.24
CA ALA A 13 5.38 -16.36 1.54
C ALA A 13 5.65 -15.17 2.50
N VAL A 14 6.61 -14.28 2.20
CA VAL A 14 7.00 -13.18 3.12
C VAL A 14 6.35 -11.82 2.73
N THR A 15 5.52 -11.79 1.69
CA THR A 15 4.87 -10.53 1.24
C THR A 15 3.55 -10.20 1.95
N GLY A 16 3.10 -11.09 2.85
CA GLY A 16 1.83 -10.98 3.56
C GLY A 16 1.84 -9.89 4.63
N TYR A 17 0.78 -9.09 4.66
CA TYR A 17 0.45 -8.17 5.76
C TYR A 17 0.14 -8.98 7.03
N ASN A 18 1.16 -9.51 7.69
CA ASN A 18 1.03 -10.44 8.81
C ASN A 18 0.93 -9.70 10.14
N CYS A 19 -0.18 -9.00 10.37
CA CYS A 19 -0.44 -8.43 11.70
C CYS A 19 -0.98 -9.52 12.63
N ARG A 20 -0.14 -10.04 13.53
CA ARG A 20 -0.49 -11.10 14.51
C ARG A 20 -1.67 -10.68 15.37
N GLY A 21 -2.68 -11.55 15.49
CA GLY A 21 -3.92 -11.26 16.24
C GLY A 21 -4.83 -10.21 15.60
N GLY A 22 -4.48 -9.70 14.41
CA GLY A 22 -5.26 -8.70 13.72
C GLY A 22 -6.51 -9.28 13.05
N LYS A 23 -7.62 -8.55 13.11
CA LYS A 23 -8.93 -8.98 12.58
C LYS A 23 -9.08 -8.84 11.06
N LEU A 24 -8.13 -8.20 10.38
CA LEU A 24 -8.17 -8.01 8.93
C LEU A 24 -7.43 -9.14 8.21
N THR A 25 -7.88 -9.51 7.03
CA THR A 25 -7.09 -10.38 6.15
C THR A 25 -5.92 -9.60 5.55
N PRO A 26 -4.82 -10.27 5.17
CA PRO A 26 -3.71 -9.58 4.54
C PRO A 26 -4.10 -8.80 3.27
N LEU A 27 -4.94 -9.38 2.42
CA LEU A 27 -5.47 -8.73 1.22
C LEU A 27 -6.28 -7.47 1.53
N LYS A 28 -7.04 -7.46 2.63
CA LYS A 28 -7.80 -6.26 3.03
C LYS A 28 -6.86 -5.13 3.44
N ARG A 29 -5.78 -5.46 4.18
CA ARG A 29 -4.75 -4.49 4.56
C ARG A 29 -4.04 -3.92 3.33
N GLU A 30 -3.78 -4.77 2.32
CA GLU A 30 -3.25 -4.34 1.03
C GLU A 30 -4.12 -3.34 0.32
N GLY A 31 -5.41 -3.69 0.15
CA GLY A 31 -6.37 -2.81 -0.49
C GLY A 31 -6.44 -1.45 0.20
N ILE A 32 -6.42 -1.43 1.54
CA ILE A 32 -6.46 -0.19 2.32
C ILE A 32 -5.23 0.68 2.05
N VAL A 33 -4.02 0.13 2.16
CA VAL A 33 -2.77 0.90 1.93
C VAL A 33 -2.71 1.41 0.49
N LYS A 34 -3.06 0.56 -0.48
CA LYS A 34 -3.08 0.93 -1.90
C LYS A 34 -4.05 2.08 -2.17
N GLU A 35 -5.26 2.03 -1.61
CA GLU A 35 -6.25 3.10 -1.81
C GLU A 35 -5.83 4.40 -1.13
N HIS A 36 -5.24 4.33 0.07
CA HIS A 36 -4.70 5.52 0.73
C HIS A 36 -3.58 6.17 -0.09
N ASN A 37 -2.63 5.39 -0.61
CA ASN A 37 -1.57 5.93 -1.46
C ASN A 37 -2.10 6.50 -2.78
N ARG A 38 -3.15 5.91 -3.36
CA ARG A 38 -3.86 6.49 -4.52
C ARG A 38 -4.44 7.86 -4.19
N PHE A 39 -5.16 8.00 -3.08
CA PHE A 39 -5.74 9.27 -2.64
C PHE A 39 -4.66 10.30 -2.31
N ARG A 40 -3.59 9.91 -1.60
CA ARG A 40 -2.44 10.78 -1.30
C ARG A 40 -1.78 11.29 -2.58
N SER A 41 -1.61 10.43 -3.58
CA SER A 41 -1.05 10.82 -4.89
C SER A 41 -1.94 11.84 -5.61
N GLN A 42 -3.25 11.58 -5.67
CA GLN A 42 -4.22 12.49 -6.30
C GLN A 42 -4.29 13.84 -5.58
N LEU A 43 -4.28 13.82 -4.25
CA LEU A 43 -4.23 15.03 -3.43
C LEU A 43 -2.95 15.83 -3.69
N ALA A 44 -1.78 15.18 -3.69
CA ALA A 44 -0.50 15.84 -3.97
C ALA A 44 -0.41 16.40 -5.40
N LYS A 45 -1.08 15.77 -6.38
CA LYS A 45 -1.21 16.29 -7.75
C LYS A 45 -2.19 17.47 -7.87
N GLY A 46 -2.95 17.77 -6.80
CA GLY A 46 -3.96 18.82 -6.80
C GLY A 46 -5.23 18.46 -7.58
N THR A 47 -5.55 17.16 -7.72
CA THR A 47 -6.69 16.69 -8.52
C THR A 47 -7.97 16.50 -7.71
N TYR A 48 -8.03 16.98 -6.48
CA TYR A 48 -9.23 16.94 -5.64
C TYR A 48 -9.74 18.34 -5.34
N LYS A 49 -11.06 18.47 -5.24
CA LYS A 49 -11.72 19.66 -4.70
C LYS A 49 -12.05 19.45 -3.23
N ASN A 50 -11.95 20.51 -2.43
CA ASN A 50 -12.51 20.52 -1.09
C ASN A 50 -14.03 20.72 -1.11
N SER A 51 -14.66 20.75 0.06
CA SER A 51 -16.10 20.96 0.22
C SER A 51 -16.59 22.31 -0.35
N ALA A 52 -15.72 23.33 -0.38
CA ALA A 52 -16.01 24.63 -1.00
C ALA A 52 -15.82 24.63 -2.53
N GLY A 53 -15.56 23.47 -3.15
CA GLY A 53 -15.34 23.34 -4.59
C GLY A 53 -13.98 23.84 -5.09
N LYS A 54 -13.08 24.26 -4.18
CA LYS A 54 -11.75 24.75 -4.51
C LYS A 54 -10.79 23.58 -4.68
N TRP A 55 -10.00 23.60 -5.75
CA TRP A 55 -8.92 22.63 -5.95
C TRP A 55 -7.90 22.69 -4.80
N MET A 56 -7.54 21.52 -4.29
CA MET A 56 -6.50 21.38 -3.28
C MET A 56 -5.14 21.75 -3.89
N PRO A 57 -4.25 22.40 -3.13
CA PRO A 57 -2.94 22.79 -3.62
C PRO A 57 -2.09 21.57 -3.97
N LYS A 58 -1.18 21.72 -4.93
CA LYS A 58 -0.17 20.70 -5.23
C LYS A 58 0.78 20.56 -4.04
N GLY A 59 1.09 19.32 -3.67
CA GLY A 59 2.04 18.97 -2.63
C GLY A 59 3.37 18.51 -3.22
N LYS A 60 4.45 18.69 -2.46
CA LYS A 60 5.76 18.08 -2.73
C LYS A 60 6.11 17.11 -1.60
N ASN A 61 6.91 16.09 -1.90
CA ASN A 61 7.41 15.12 -0.91
C ASN A 61 6.29 14.42 -0.10
N MET A 62 5.17 14.09 -0.75
CA MET A 62 4.11 13.30 -0.13
C MET A 62 4.60 11.85 0.03
N MET A 63 4.90 11.43 1.25
CA MET A 63 5.47 10.11 1.52
C MET A 63 4.50 8.97 1.16
N GLU A 64 5.04 7.86 0.69
CA GLU A 64 4.28 6.64 0.47
C GLU A 64 4.09 5.88 1.80
N MET A 65 2.87 5.41 2.06
CA MET A 65 2.61 4.54 3.20
C MET A 65 3.13 3.13 2.89
N VAL A 66 3.92 2.57 3.80
CA VAL A 66 4.54 1.24 3.65
C VAL A 66 3.83 0.19 4.50
N LYS A 67 4.07 -1.09 4.21
CA LYS A 67 3.61 -2.22 5.02
C LYS A 67 4.28 -2.14 6.40
N ILE A 68 3.49 -2.18 7.49
CA ILE A 68 4.02 -2.36 8.84
C ILE A 68 4.07 -3.86 9.10
N PHE A 69 5.28 -4.37 9.37
CA PHE A 69 5.62 -5.78 9.56
C PHE A 69 5.01 -6.35 10.84
#